data_AF-A0A931AIQ9-F1
#
_entry.id   AF-A0A931AIQ9-F1
#
_cell.length_a   1.000
_cell.length_b   1.000
_cell.length_c   1.000
_cell.angle_alpha   90.00
_cell.angle_beta   90.00
_cell.angle_gamma   90.00
#
_symmetry.space_group_name_H-M   'P 1'
#
loop_
_entity.id
_entity.type
_entity.pdbx_description
1 polymer ?
#
loop_
_entity_poly.entity_id
_entity_poly.type
_entity_poly.pdbx_seq_one_letter_code
_entity_poly.pdbx_strand_id
1 'polypeptide(L)'
;MMLDTALCLERFAWHAGRHADLSVQSLALSSDPAYVSVRNRFSATLAETVTCSDEGAFVTSWGYRLGTADDVESAAARLAFLLAALPA
;
A
#
# COMPACT_ATOMS: atom_id res chain seq x y z
N MET A 1 -22.67 4.88 2.87
CA MET A 1 -21.83 4.65 4.06
C MET A 1 -20.45 5.13 3.71
N MET A 2 -19.84 6.00 4.52
CA MET A 2 -18.45 6.41 4.34
C MET A 2 -17.58 5.20 4.69
N LEU A 3 -16.70 4.78 3.78
CA LEU A 3 -15.81 3.65 4.00
C LEU A 3 -14.80 4.02 5.10
N ASP A 4 -14.51 3.10 6.01
CA ASP A 4 -13.44 3.29 6.98
C ASP A 4 -12.07 3.12 6.28
N THR A 5 -11.55 4.22 5.73
CA THR A 5 -10.29 4.24 5.00
C THR A 5 -9.10 3.90 5.90
N ALA A 6 -9.18 4.19 7.20
CA ALA A 6 -8.15 3.83 8.16
C ALA A 6 -8.06 2.31 8.34
N LEU A 7 -9.21 1.63 8.54
CA LEU A 7 -9.25 0.17 8.59
C LEU A 7 -8.76 -0.47 7.29
N CYS A 8 -9.08 0.13 6.14
CA CYS A 8 -8.59 -0.34 4.84
C CYS A 8 -7.06 -0.25 4.74
N LEU A 9 -6.46 0.85 5.19
CA LEU A 9 -5.01 1.04 5.21
C LEU A 9 -4.32 0.12 6.21
N GLU A 10 -4.91 -0.14 7.38
CA GLU A 10 -4.39 -1.13 8.34
C GLU A 10 -4.37 -2.53 7.73
N ARG A 11 -5.46 -2.95 7.08
CA ARG A 11 -5.52 -4.24 6.38
C ARG A 11 -4.52 -4.29 5.24
N PHE A 12 -4.36 -3.22 4.48
CA PHE A 12 -3.37 -3.15 3.41
C PHE A 12 -1.96 -3.30 3.96
N ALA A 13 -1.61 -2.56 5.03
CA ALA A 13 -0.33 -2.66 5.70
C ALA A 13 -0.05 -4.08 6.22
N TRP A 14 -1.08 -4.73 6.79
CA TRP A 14 -0.99 -6.12 7.23
C TRP A 14 -0.65 -7.07 6.07
N HIS A 15 -1.35 -6.99 4.94
CA HIS A 15 -1.06 -7.83 3.76
C HIS A 15 0.31 -7.50 3.15
N ALA A 16 0.62 -6.21 2.96
CA ALA A 16 1.91 -5.77 2.44
C ALA A 16 3.08 -6.24 3.32
N GLY A 17 2.94 -6.22 4.64
CA GLY A 17 3.96 -6.69 5.57
C GLY A 17 4.25 -8.20 5.51
N ARG A 18 3.36 -9.00 4.91
CA ARG A 18 3.53 -10.45 4.72
C ARG A 18 4.33 -10.81 3.47
N HIS A 19 4.52 -9.86 2.56
CA HIS A 19 5.40 -10.05 1.42
C HIS A 19 6.86 -10.03 1.87
N ALA A 20 7.62 -11.06 1.48
CA ALA A 20 9.00 -11.23 1.93
C ALA A 20 9.93 -10.10 1.47
N ASP A 21 9.60 -9.48 0.35
CA ASP A 21 10.31 -8.38 -0.29
C ASP A 21 9.81 -6.99 0.14
N LEU A 22 8.72 -6.88 0.90
CA LEU A 22 8.17 -5.59 1.34
C LEU A 22 8.31 -5.37 2.85
N SER A 23 8.48 -4.11 3.23
CA SER A 23 8.44 -3.67 4.62
C SER A 23 7.61 -2.39 4.73
N VAL A 24 6.57 -2.45 5.55
CA VAL A 24 5.84 -1.24 5.98
C VAL A 24 6.79 -0.38 6.79
N GLN A 25 6.91 0.89 6.42
CA GLN A 25 7.78 1.88 7.10
C GLN A 25 6.98 2.75 8.05
N SER A 26 5.81 3.22 7.61
CA SER A 26 4.94 4.07 8.41
C SER A 26 3.48 3.84 8.05
N LEU A 27 2.61 4.07 9.02
CA LEU A 27 1.17 4.10 8.87
C LEU A 27 0.67 5.38 9.53
N ALA A 28 0.27 6.35 8.72
CA ALA A 28 -0.23 7.63 9.18
C ALA A 28 -1.75 7.67 8.96
N LEU A 29 -2.51 7.15 9.92
CA LEU A 29 -3.97 7.09 9.85
C LEU A 29 -4.64 8.41 10.23
N SER A 30 -3.93 9.27 10.97
CA SER A 30 -4.41 10.58 11.42
C SER A 30 -3.98 11.74 10.51
N SER A 31 -3.32 11.46 9.38
CA SER A 31 -2.97 12.48 8.38
C SER A 31 -4.12 12.67 7.38
N ASP A 32 -4.12 13.81 6.68
CA ASP A 32 -5.04 14.09 5.59
C ASP A 32 -4.24 14.35 4.29
N PRO A 33 -4.20 13.39 3.34
CA PRO A 33 -4.84 12.07 3.38
C PRO A 33 -4.12 11.08 4.30
N ALA A 34 -4.85 10.08 4.80
CA ALA A 34 -4.27 8.94 5.52
C ALA A 34 -3.47 8.06 4.54
N TYR A 35 -2.34 7.51 5.00
CA TYR A 35 -1.47 6.71 4.12
C TYR A 35 -0.70 5.60 4.82
N VAL A 36 -0.23 4.64 4.02
CA VAL A 36 0.78 3.64 4.38
C VAL A 36 2.01 3.83 3.50
N SER A 37 3.18 3.91 4.11
CA SER A 37 4.46 3.90 3.39
C SER A 37 5.05 2.50 3.41
N VAL A 38 5.43 1.99 2.24
CA VAL A 38 5.96 0.64 2.05
C VAL A 38 7.24 0.74 1.24
N ARG A 39 8.29 0.01 1.61
CA ARG A 39 9.51 -0.11 0.79
C ARG A 39 9.80 -1.55 0.42
N ASN A 40 10.54 -1.73 -0.67
CA ASN A 40 11.20 -2.98 -0.94
C ASN A 40 12.38 -3.18 0.05
N ARG A 41 12.48 -4.35 0.70
CA ARG A 41 13.54 -4.68 1.66
C ARG A 41 14.92 -4.76 1.03
N PHE A 42 14.99 -5.17 -0.23
CA PHE A 42 16.20 -5.42 -1.00
C PHE A 42 16.66 -4.19 -1.81
N SER A 43 15.91 -3.09 -1.77
CA SER A 43 16.28 -1.84 -2.44
C SER A 43 16.33 -0.67 -1.46
N ALA A 44 17.32 0.21 -1.65
CA ALA A 44 17.43 1.45 -0.90
C ALA A 44 16.56 2.58 -1.51
N THR A 45 16.07 2.41 -2.74
CA THR A 45 15.40 3.47 -3.50
C THR A 45 13.94 3.16 -3.83
N LEU A 46 13.53 1.89 -3.81
CA LEU A 46 12.15 1.50 -4.10
C LEU A 46 11.29 1.59 -2.85
N ALA A 47 10.57 2.70 -2.73
CA ALA A 47 9.56 2.92 -1.72
C ALA A 47 8.33 3.59 -2.36
N GLU A 48 7.18 3.36 -1.76
CA GLU A 48 5.90 3.87 -2.21
C GLU A 48 5.03 4.32 -1.04
N THR A 49 4.16 5.30 -1.30
CA THR A 49 3.11 5.71 -0.37
C THR A 49 1.77 5.36 -1.00
N VAL A 50 0.93 4.63 -0.26
CA VAL A 50 -0.39 4.22 -0.70
C VAL A 50 -1.44 4.90 0.17
N THR A 51 -2.41 5.53 -0.47
CA THR A 51 -3.61 6.10 0.15
C THR A 51 -4.82 5.24 -0.18
N CYS A 52 -5.90 5.40 0.59
CA CYS A 52 -7.19 4.77 0.33
C CYS A 52 -8.23 5.88 0.10
N SER A 53 -8.91 5.84 -1.05
CA SER A 53 -9.98 6.80 -1.36
C SER A 53 -11.29 6.43 -0.67
N ASP A 54 -12.25 7.36 -0.64
CA ASP A 54 -13.57 7.13 -0.04
C ASP A 54 -14.38 6.05 -0.80
N GLU A 55 -14.06 5.82 -2.07
CA GLU A 55 -14.60 4.72 -2.89
C GLU A 55 -13.87 3.38 -2.63
N GLY A 56 -12.91 3.36 -1.71
CA GLY A 56 -12.13 2.20 -1.34
C GLY A 56 -11.03 1.84 -2.32
N ALA A 57 -10.61 2.74 -3.20
CA ALA A 57 -9.50 2.48 -4.11
C ALA A 57 -8.16 2.70 -3.39
N PHE A 58 -7.25 1.73 -3.50
CA PHE A 58 -5.87 1.92 -3.08
C PHE A 58 -5.07 2.56 -4.22
N VAL A 59 -4.43 3.71 -3.95
CA VAL A 59 -3.74 4.51 -4.97
C VAL A 59 -2.33 4.85 -4.51
N THR A 60 -1.35 4.72 -5.41
CA THR A 60 0.04 5.12 -5.15
C THR A 60 0.22 6.64 -5.23
N SER A 61 1.35 7.15 -4.75
CA SER A 61 1.68 8.59 -4.81
C SER A 61 1.74 9.18 -6.23
N TRP A 62 1.92 8.33 -7.23
CA TRP A 62 1.99 8.66 -8.66
C TRP A 62 0.69 8.33 -9.41
N GLY A 63 -0.40 8.07 -8.67
CA GLY A 63 -1.75 7.94 -9.22
C GLY A 63 -2.10 6.56 -9.77
N TYR A 64 -1.25 5.54 -9.57
CA TYR A 64 -1.56 4.19 -10.02
C TYR A 64 -2.54 3.51 -9.07
N ARG A 65 -3.62 2.93 -9.61
CA ARG A 65 -4.61 2.19 -8.83
C ARG A 65 -4.19 0.74 -8.61
N LEU A 66 -3.97 0.37 -7.36
CA LEU A 66 -3.57 -0.98 -6.96
C LEU A 66 -4.74 -1.95 -6.86
N GLY A 67 -5.93 -1.47 -6.50
CA GLY A 67 -7.10 -2.33 -6.30
C GLY A 67 -8.20 -1.62 -5.52
N THR A 68 -9.07 -2.40 -4.87
CA THR A 68 -10.13 -1.91 -3.99
C THR A 68 -10.11 -2.60 -2.63
N ALA A 69 -10.83 -2.03 -1.66
CA ALA A 69 -11.02 -2.59 -0.33
C ALA A 69 -11.73 -3.96 -0.30
N ASP A 70 -12.37 -4.37 -1.41
CA ASP A 70 -13.00 -5.68 -1.55
C ASP A 70 -11.96 -6.82 -1.64
N ASP A 71 -10.77 -6.52 -2.19
CA ASP A 71 -9.67 -7.47 -2.35
C ASP A 71 -8.32 -6.79 -2.03
N VAL A 72 -8.11 -6.54 -0.74
CA VAL A 72 -6.92 -5.89 -0.18
C VAL A 72 -5.66 -6.73 -0.43
N GLU A 73 -5.78 -8.05 -0.42
CA GLU A 73 -4.66 -8.96 -0.62
C GLU A 73 -4.10 -8.82 -2.05
N SER A 74 -4.97 -8.87 -3.07
CA SER A 74 -4.54 -8.64 -4.44
C SER A 74 -3.97 -7.24 -4.66
N ALA A 75 -4.51 -6.22 -3.96
CA ALA A 75 -3.97 -4.86 -4.03
C ALA A 75 -2.54 -4.78 -3.47
N ALA A 76 -2.27 -5.43 -2.33
CA ALA A 76 -0.94 -5.51 -1.73
C ALA A 76 0.03 -6.32 -2.60
N ALA A 77 -0.42 -7.44 -3.18
CA ALA A 77 0.38 -8.24 -4.10
C ALA A 77 0.75 -7.47 -5.38
N ARG A 78 -0.16 -6.63 -5.88
CA ARG A 78 0.13 -5.74 -7.01
C ARG A 78 1.20 -4.71 -6.66
N LEU A 79 1.19 -4.16 -5.45
CA LEU A 79 2.27 -3.29 -4.99
C LEU A 79 3.61 -4.04 -4.91
N ALA A 80 3.62 -5.27 -4.37
CA ALA A 80 4.82 -6.10 -4.33
C ALA A 80 5.40 -6.33 -5.73
N PHE A 81 4.54 -6.66 -6.71
CA PHE A 81 4.95 -6.80 -8.10
C PHE A 81 5.58 -5.53 -8.67
N LEU A 82 5.00 -4.35 -8.42
CA LEU A 82 5.51 -3.07 -8.93
C LEU A 82 6.82 -2.66 -8.25
N LEU A 83 6.97 -2.98 -6.96
CA LEU A 83 8.18 -2.71 -6.19
C LEU A 83 9.21 -3.84 -6.29
N ALA A 84 8.95 -4.91 -7.04
CA ALA A 84 9.89 -6.00 -7.22
C ALA A 84 11.15 -5.44 -7.89
N ALA A 85 12.25 -5.43 -7.13
CA ALA A 85 13.56 -5.12 -7.70
C ALA A 85 13.91 -6.24 -8.69
N LEU A 86 13.77 -5.97 -9.99
CA LEU A 86 14.36 -6.82 -11.00
C LEU A 86 15.89 -6.75 -10.81
N PRO A 87 16.61 -7.88 -10.73
CA PRO A 87 18.06 -7.84 -10.79
C PRO A 87 18.48 -7.17 -12.10
N ALA A 88 19.36 -6.18 -11.99
CA ALA A 88 19.98 -5.48 -13.12
C ALA A 88 20.95 -6.40 -13.87
#